data_AF-A0A9D5NGG9-F1
#
_entry.id   AF-A0A9D5NGG9-F1
#
_cell.length_a   1.000
_cell.length_b   1.000
_cell.length_c   1.000
_cell.angle_alpha   90.00
_cell.angle_beta   90.00
_cell.angle_gamma   90.00
#
_symmetry.space_group_name_H-M   'P 1'
#
loop_
_entity.id
_entity.type
_entity.pdbx_description
1 polymer ?
#
loop_
_entity_poly.entity_id
_entity_poly.type
_entity_poly.pdbx_seq_one_letter_code
_entity_poly.pdbx_strand_id
1 'polypeptide(L)'
;MEVHIEGKNLDITIKENGKKDIRMDANIEVFNHLSKHQNIFLNVLDDLNKSNDDYFNNVVAYLSWYAKNYNVKYINKGIELPIPNDLENATLEKLPTQKEIKEYSNKLKKVALTSPTTIYEIEDISDVPLVCILHFSRYGYIVKRCKNCKKWFIPRTTKDTKFCYRNDEVYTTMQCNQAYKYIQHQQKIKDDEIFKLHKQVYNTLRNKALRTKDDEKRKDAELKFNKFKIENTKKVDLFNQNKITKNDYIKWLNSQK
;
A
#
# COMPACT_ATOMS: atom_id res chain seq x y z
N MET A 1 0.80 0.86 -30.13
CA MET A 1 2.03 0.45 -29.43
C MET A 1 1.91 -1.01 -29.02
N GLU A 2 3.01 -1.70 -28.75
CA GLU A 2 2.99 -3.11 -28.35
C GLU A 2 3.67 -3.29 -26.98
N VAL A 3 3.06 -4.11 -26.11
CA VAL A 3 3.65 -4.54 -24.84
C VAL A 3 4.01 -6.02 -24.94
N HIS A 4 5.30 -6.30 -24.80
CA HIS A 4 5.88 -7.63 -24.85
C HIS A 4 6.18 -8.09 -23.41
N ILE A 5 5.61 -9.23 -23.01
CA ILE A 5 5.78 -9.81 -21.67
C ILE A 5 6.16 -11.29 -21.78
N GLU A 6 7.24 -11.69 -21.11
CA GLU A 6 7.77 -13.06 -21.13
C GLU A 6 7.38 -13.86 -19.89
N GLY A 7 6.47 -14.82 -20.05
CA GLY A 7 6.09 -15.76 -19.01
C GLY A 7 5.68 -15.08 -17.70
N LYS A 8 6.45 -15.33 -16.62
CA LYS A 8 6.24 -14.72 -15.30
C LYS A 8 7.23 -13.59 -15.01
N ASN A 9 8.07 -13.21 -15.98
CA ASN A 9 9.06 -12.17 -15.79
C ASN A 9 8.37 -10.81 -15.66
N LEU A 10 8.69 -10.07 -14.60
CA LEU A 10 8.14 -8.74 -14.36
C LEU A 10 8.84 -7.68 -15.21
N ASP A 11 9.91 -8.01 -15.93
CA ASP A 11 10.48 -7.12 -16.93
C ASP A 11 9.62 -7.13 -18.21
N ILE A 12 9.07 -5.98 -18.58
CA ILE A 12 8.26 -5.80 -19.79
C ILE A 12 8.98 -4.89 -20.78
N THR A 13 8.70 -5.08 -22.07
CA THR A 13 9.21 -4.21 -23.14
C THR A 13 8.06 -3.59 -23.90
N ILE A 14 8.06 -2.27 -24.03
CA ILE A 14 7.09 -1.51 -24.82
C ILE A 14 7.76 -1.07 -26.11
N LYS A 15 7.13 -1.38 -27.25
CA LYS A 15 7.59 -1.04 -28.59
C LYS A 15 6.63 -0.06 -29.25
N GLU A 16 7.18 0.97 -29.86
CA GLU A 16 6.44 1.95 -30.64
C GLU A 16 7.20 2.22 -31.94
N ASN A 17 6.50 2.17 -33.08
CA ASN A 17 7.13 2.32 -34.40
C ASN A 17 7.93 3.62 -34.48
N GLY A 18 9.19 3.50 -34.89
CA GLY A 18 10.09 4.65 -35.03
C GLY A 18 10.64 5.21 -33.71
N LYS A 19 10.36 4.60 -32.56
CA LYS A 19 10.92 4.98 -31.26
C LYS A 19 11.78 3.87 -30.65
N LYS A 20 12.61 4.24 -29.69
CA LYS A 20 13.42 3.30 -28.92
C LYS A 20 12.55 2.50 -27.96
N ASP A 21 12.79 1.20 -27.87
CA ASP A 21 12.16 0.30 -26.91
C ASP A 21 12.28 0.82 -25.48
N ILE A 22 11.16 0.81 -24.75
CA ILE A 22 11.08 1.18 -23.34
C ILE A 22 11.02 -0.10 -22.52
N ARG A 23 11.92 -0.28 -21.57
CA ARG A 23 11.87 -1.37 -20.60
C ARG A 23 11.28 -0.86 -19.29
N MET A 24 10.37 -1.64 -18.70
CA MET A 24 9.78 -1.32 -17.40
C MET A 24 9.75 -2.53 -16.47
N ASP A 25 9.89 -2.28 -15.18
CA ASP A 25 9.62 -3.27 -14.13
C ASP A 25 8.12 -3.23 -13.74
N ALA A 26 7.36 -4.24 -14.15
CA ALA A 26 5.96 -4.42 -13.80
C ALA A 26 5.69 -4.55 -12.29
N ASN A 27 6.71 -4.84 -11.47
CA ASN A 27 6.58 -4.76 -10.02
C ASN A 27 6.12 -3.37 -9.59
N ILE A 28 6.68 -2.30 -10.17
CA ILE A 28 6.57 -0.95 -9.63
C ILE A 28 6.40 0.15 -10.68
N GLU A 29 7.08 0.08 -11.81
CA GLU A 29 7.15 1.21 -12.75
C GLU A 29 5.85 1.40 -13.52
N VAL A 30 5.19 0.29 -13.88
CA VAL A 30 3.92 0.34 -14.63
C VAL A 30 2.86 1.16 -13.88
N PHE A 31 2.85 1.13 -12.56
CA PHE A 31 1.86 1.88 -11.76
C PHE A 31 2.19 3.36 -11.55
N ASN A 32 3.31 3.86 -12.09
CA ASN A 32 3.67 5.28 -11.97
C ASN A 32 2.81 6.17 -12.88
N HIS A 33 2.18 5.59 -13.91
CA HIS A 33 1.41 6.31 -14.93
C HIS A 33 -0.09 6.04 -14.86
N LEU A 34 -0.59 5.66 -13.68
CA LEU A 34 -2.01 5.37 -13.50
C LEU A 34 -2.87 6.62 -13.74
N SER A 35 -3.83 6.50 -14.65
CA SER A 35 -4.90 7.48 -14.77
C SER A 35 -5.80 7.47 -13.53
N LYS A 36 -6.59 8.55 -13.34
CA LYS A 36 -7.58 8.63 -12.25
C LYS A 36 -8.54 7.44 -12.28
N HIS A 37 -9.01 7.05 -13.47
CA HIS A 37 -9.93 5.93 -13.66
C HIS A 37 -9.29 4.58 -13.31
N GLN A 38 -8.02 4.40 -13.66
CA GLN A 38 -7.28 3.18 -13.33
C GLN A 38 -6.98 3.05 -11.84
N ASN A 39 -6.73 4.17 -11.16
CA ASN A 39 -6.59 4.15 -9.71
C ASN A 39 -7.92 3.81 -9.01
N ILE A 40 -9.05 4.31 -9.51
CA ILE A 40 -10.39 3.90 -9.04
C ILE A 40 -10.59 2.40 -9.25
N PHE A 41 -10.28 1.87 -10.44
CA PHE A 41 -10.31 0.44 -10.73
C PHE A 41 -9.53 -0.38 -9.69
N LEU A 42 -8.28 0.00 -9.41
CA LEU A 42 -7.45 -0.75 -8.47
C LEU A 42 -8.01 -0.73 -7.04
N ASN A 43 -8.67 0.36 -6.62
CA ASN A 43 -9.37 0.38 -5.32
C ASN A 43 -10.56 -0.60 -5.32
N VAL A 44 -11.41 -0.58 -6.36
CA VAL A 44 -12.54 -1.51 -6.48
C VAL A 44 -12.07 -2.96 -6.50
N LEU A 45 -10.99 -3.23 -7.25
CA LEU A 45 -10.38 -4.55 -7.31
C LEU A 45 -9.86 -4.98 -5.93
N ASP A 46 -9.16 -4.12 -5.19
CA ASP A 46 -8.68 -4.42 -3.83
C ASP A 46 -9.85 -4.71 -2.86
N ASP A 47 -10.97 -4.01 -3.00
CA ASP A 47 -12.16 -4.24 -2.18
C ASP A 47 -12.88 -5.55 -2.52
N LEU A 48 -13.07 -5.84 -3.81
CA LEU A 48 -13.66 -7.11 -4.26
C LEU A 48 -12.87 -8.32 -3.75
N ASN A 49 -11.53 -8.22 -3.77
CA ASN A 49 -10.65 -9.29 -3.30
C ASN A 49 -10.63 -9.47 -1.77
N LYS A 50 -11.21 -8.55 -0.99
CA LYS A 50 -11.45 -8.78 0.45
C LYS A 50 -12.67 -9.69 0.69
N SER A 51 -13.59 -9.75 -0.28
CA SER A 51 -14.87 -10.48 -0.20
C SER A 51 -14.89 -11.79 -0.98
N ASN A 52 -13.96 -11.99 -1.91
CA ASN A 52 -13.87 -13.15 -2.80
C ASN A 52 -12.40 -13.45 -3.14
N ASP A 53 -11.97 -14.70 -2.96
CA ASP A 53 -10.57 -15.12 -3.15
C ASP A 53 -10.14 -15.31 -4.62
N ASP A 54 -11.07 -15.20 -5.58
CA ASP A 54 -10.78 -15.45 -7.00
C ASP A 54 -10.30 -14.20 -7.75
N TYR A 55 -9.07 -13.78 -7.43
CA TYR A 55 -8.43 -12.56 -7.95
C TYR A 55 -8.40 -12.46 -9.47
N PHE A 56 -7.99 -13.53 -10.16
CA PHE A 56 -7.88 -13.55 -11.61
C PHE A 56 -9.23 -13.28 -12.27
N ASN A 57 -10.26 -13.89 -11.71
CA ASN A 57 -11.64 -13.79 -12.15
C ASN A 57 -12.19 -12.36 -11.95
N ASN A 58 -11.91 -11.74 -10.81
CA ASN A 58 -12.27 -10.34 -10.55
C ASN A 58 -11.56 -9.36 -11.51
N VAL A 59 -10.26 -9.56 -11.75
CA VAL A 59 -9.47 -8.78 -12.73
C VAL A 59 -10.12 -8.84 -14.10
N VAL A 60 -10.40 -10.06 -14.53
CA VAL A 60 -10.92 -10.34 -15.86
C VAL A 60 -12.30 -9.71 -16.07
N ALA A 61 -13.23 -9.91 -15.14
CA ALA A 61 -14.56 -9.31 -15.17
C ALA A 61 -14.50 -7.79 -15.37
N TYR A 62 -13.66 -7.12 -14.60
CA TYR A 62 -13.54 -5.67 -14.64
C TYR A 62 -12.80 -5.19 -15.88
N LEU A 63 -11.73 -5.86 -16.32
CA LEU A 63 -11.01 -5.48 -17.52
C LEU A 63 -11.88 -5.63 -18.77
N SER A 64 -12.76 -6.62 -18.82
CA SER A 64 -13.80 -6.73 -19.86
C SER A 64 -14.78 -5.55 -19.84
N TRP A 65 -15.23 -5.11 -18.67
CA TRP A 65 -16.04 -3.88 -18.53
C TRP A 65 -15.27 -2.63 -18.97
N TYR A 66 -14.01 -2.50 -18.56
CA TYR A 66 -13.16 -1.36 -18.92
C TYR A 66 -12.92 -1.30 -20.43
N ALA A 67 -12.52 -2.43 -21.03
CA ALA A 67 -12.33 -2.55 -22.47
C ALA A 67 -13.56 -2.12 -23.26
N LYS A 68 -14.76 -2.50 -22.81
CA LYS A 68 -15.99 -2.05 -23.44
C LYS A 68 -16.21 -0.54 -23.33
N ASN A 69 -16.13 0.03 -22.13
CA ASN A 69 -16.45 1.45 -21.92
C ASN A 69 -15.42 2.41 -22.52
N TYR A 70 -14.19 1.93 -22.72
CA TYR A 70 -13.08 2.72 -23.24
C TYR A 70 -12.59 2.22 -24.61
N ASN A 71 -13.33 1.31 -25.26
CA ASN A 71 -13.02 0.73 -26.57
C ASN A 71 -11.59 0.13 -26.69
N VAL A 72 -11.07 -0.46 -25.62
CA VAL A 72 -9.74 -1.09 -25.60
C VAL A 72 -9.84 -2.53 -26.09
N LYS A 73 -9.02 -2.91 -27.07
CA LYS A 73 -8.91 -4.30 -27.54
C LYS A 73 -7.70 -4.99 -26.94
N TYR A 74 -7.89 -6.21 -26.44
CA TYR A 74 -6.77 -7.04 -25.99
C TYR A 74 -6.50 -8.13 -27.02
N ILE A 75 -5.45 -7.96 -27.81
CA ILE A 75 -5.04 -8.92 -28.82
C ILE A 75 -3.87 -9.76 -28.27
N ASN A 76 -3.94 -11.08 -28.41
CA ASN A 76 -2.84 -12.01 -28.15
C ASN A 76 -2.55 -12.82 -29.41
N LYS A 77 -1.38 -12.60 -30.04
CA LYS A 77 -0.98 -13.25 -31.30
C LYS A 77 -2.03 -13.12 -32.41
N GLY A 78 -2.61 -11.93 -32.59
CA GLY A 78 -3.65 -11.68 -33.59
C GLY A 78 -5.03 -12.24 -33.24
N ILE A 79 -5.19 -12.87 -32.07
CA ILE A 79 -6.50 -13.31 -31.57
C ILE A 79 -6.99 -12.24 -30.59
N GLU A 80 -8.07 -11.56 -30.94
CA GLU A 80 -8.81 -10.71 -30.00
C GLU A 80 -9.35 -11.58 -28.86
N LEU A 81 -8.96 -11.27 -27.62
CA LEU A 81 -9.48 -11.97 -26.45
C LEU A 81 -10.96 -11.60 -26.34
N PRO A 82 -11.89 -12.58 -26.46
CA PRO A 82 -13.30 -12.27 -26.58
C PRO A 82 -13.81 -11.64 -25.29
N ILE A 83 -14.37 -10.43 -25.37
CA ILE A 83 -15.18 -9.88 -24.28
C ILE A 83 -16.49 -10.68 -24.28
N PRO A 84 -16.88 -11.34 -23.17
CA PRO A 84 -18.14 -12.09 -23.13
C PRO A 84 -19.34 -11.20 -23.46
N ASN A 85 -20.27 -11.67 -24.29
CA ASN A 85 -21.50 -10.94 -24.65
C ASN A 85 -22.34 -10.58 -23.40
N ASP A 86 -22.28 -11.40 -22.36
CA ASP A 86 -23.01 -11.20 -21.10
C ASP A 86 -22.46 -9.99 -20.31
N LEU A 87 -21.22 -9.59 -20.61
CA LEU A 87 -20.56 -8.37 -20.10
C LEU A 87 -20.83 -7.14 -20.97
N GLU A 88 -21.53 -7.28 -22.11
CA GLU A 88 -22.00 -6.13 -22.89
C GLU A 88 -22.99 -5.25 -22.10
N ASN A 89 -23.56 -5.73 -21.00
CA ASN A 89 -24.50 -4.96 -20.18
C ASN A 89 -24.00 -4.69 -18.76
N ALA A 90 -22.72 -4.97 -18.47
CA ALA A 90 -22.14 -4.74 -17.14
C ALA A 90 -22.08 -3.24 -16.83
N THR A 91 -22.62 -2.87 -15.68
CA THR A 91 -22.44 -1.57 -15.03
C THR A 91 -21.74 -1.79 -13.69
N LEU A 92 -21.25 -0.74 -13.02
CA LEU A 92 -20.73 -0.83 -11.64
C LEU A 92 -21.75 -1.48 -10.67
N GLU A 93 -23.03 -1.48 -11.02
CA GLU A 93 -24.15 -2.05 -10.27
C GLU A 93 -24.49 -3.50 -10.68
N LYS A 94 -23.96 -3.96 -11.82
CA LYS A 94 -24.15 -5.31 -12.38
C LYS A 94 -22.82 -5.92 -12.79
N LEU A 95 -22.06 -6.35 -11.79
CA LEU A 95 -20.88 -7.19 -12.00
C LEU A 95 -21.29 -8.59 -12.45
N PRO A 96 -20.48 -9.28 -13.29
CA PRO A 96 -20.77 -10.65 -13.71
C PRO A 96 -20.80 -11.59 -12.51
N THR A 97 -21.64 -12.63 -12.61
CA THR A 97 -21.82 -13.64 -11.56
C THR A 97 -20.60 -14.56 -11.45
N GLN A 98 -20.36 -15.15 -10.27
CA GLN A 98 -19.25 -16.10 -10.06
C GLN A 98 -19.21 -17.25 -11.10
N LYS A 99 -20.38 -17.68 -11.60
CA LYS A 99 -20.49 -18.74 -12.61
C LYS A 99 -19.96 -18.29 -13.97
N GLU A 100 -20.38 -17.11 -14.43
CA GLU A 100 -19.94 -16.52 -15.71
C GLU A 100 -18.44 -16.25 -15.68
N ILE A 101 -17.94 -15.73 -14.57
CA ILE A 101 -16.52 -15.45 -14.40
C ILE A 101 -15.70 -16.76 -14.46
N LYS A 102 -16.17 -17.85 -13.86
CA LYS A 102 -15.51 -19.17 -13.88
C LYS A 102 -15.48 -19.79 -15.27
N GLU A 103 -16.56 -19.69 -16.05
CA GLU A 103 -16.61 -20.20 -17.42
C GLU A 103 -15.63 -19.45 -18.34
N TYR A 104 -15.53 -18.13 -18.18
CA TYR A 104 -14.60 -17.31 -18.95
C TYR A 104 -13.13 -17.52 -18.56
N SER A 105 -12.84 -17.66 -17.26
CA SER A 105 -11.52 -18.06 -16.73
C SER A 105 -10.97 -19.30 -17.43
N ASN A 106 -11.83 -20.30 -17.64
CA ASN A 106 -11.47 -21.56 -18.26
C ASN A 106 -11.19 -21.41 -19.76
N LYS A 107 -11.89 -20.51 -20.47
CA LYS A 107 -11.60 -20.18 -21.87
C LYS A 107 -10.24 -19.48 -22.00
N LEU A 108 -9.95 -18.50 -21.15
CA LEU A 108 -8.64 -17.80 -21.15
C LEU A 108 -7.47 -18.71 -20.76
N LYS A 109 -7.64 -19.59 -19.77
CA LYS A 109 -6.60 -20.56 -19.38
C LYS A 109 -6.21 -21.49 -20.53
N LYS A 110 -7.17 -21.91 -21.36
CA LYS A 110 -6.90 -22.76 -22.55
C LYS A 110 -6.11 -22.05 -23.65
N VAL A 111 -6.32 -20.73 -23.83
CA VAL A 111 -5.58 -19.92 -24.83
C VAL A 111 -4.16 -19.56 -24.36
N ALA A 112 -3.87 -19.64 -23.05
CA ALA A 112 -2.62 -19.17 -22.45
C ALA A 112 -1.41 -20.11 -22.58
N LEU A 113 -1.63 -21.38 -22.88
CA LEU A 113 -0.64 -22.45 -22.60
C LEU A 113 0.43 -22.65 -23.69
N THR A 114 0.45 -21.84 -24.75
CA THR A 114 1.21 -22.17 -25.98
C THR A 114 2.30 -21.16 -26.36
N SER A 115 2.60 -20.14 -25.54
CA SER A 115 3.66 -19.17 -25.88
C SER A 115 4.48 -18.71 -24.67
N PRO A 116 5.83 -18.68 -24.77
CA PRO A 116 6.68 -18.09 -23.73
C PRO A 116 6.52 -16.56 -23.67
N THR A 117 6.19 -15.92 -24.79
CA THR A 117 6.01 -14.46 -24.88
C THR A 117 4.58 -14.13 -25.29
N THR A 118 3.98 -13.16 -24.60
CA THR A 118 2.66 -12.59 -24.92
C THR A 118 2.85 -11.16 -25.40
N ILE A 119 2.22 -10.82 -26.52
CA ILE A 119 2.25 -9.48 -27.11
C ILE A 119 0.84 -8.91 -26.99
N TYR A 120 0.72 -7.70 -26.42
CA TYR A 120 -0.52 -6.94 -26.32
C TYR A 120 -0.41 -5.68 -27.18
N GLU A 121 -1.41 -5.42 -28.02
CA GLU A 121 -1.56 -4.13 -28.69
C GLU A 121 -2.28 -3.15 -27.76
N ILE A 122 -1.73 -1.94 -27.63
CA ILE A 122 -2.30 -0.86 -26.81
C ILE A 122 -2.31 0.46 -27.59
N GLU A 123 -3.29 1.32 -27.29
CA GLU A 123 -3.41 2.63 -27.92
C GLU A 123 -2.53 3.67 -27.21
N ASP A 124 -2.52 3.66 -25.87
CA ASP A 124 -1.79 4.62 -25.06
C ASP A 124 -0.91 3.96 -23.99
N ILE A 125 0.20 4.60 -23.62
CA ILE A 125 1.13 4.06 -22.61
C ILE A 125 0.46 3.92 -21.23
N SER A 126 -0.60 4.69 -20.96
CA SER A 126 -1.40 4.53 -19.76
C SER A 126 -2.12 3.18 -19.70
N ASP A 127 -2.27 2.41 -20.80
CA ASP A 127 -2.89 1.08 -20.78
C ASP A 127 -1.96 -0.04 -20.28
N VAL A 128 -0.65 0.24 -20.22
CA VAL A 128 0.39 -0.70 -19.74
C VAL A 128 0.05 -1.36 -18.38
N PRO A 129 -0.42 -0.64 -17.34
CA PRO A 129 -0.82 -1.26 -16.08
C PRO A 129 -1.90 -2.31 -16.29
N LEU A 130 -2.90 -2.06 -17.12
CA LEU A 130 -4.06 -2.95 -17.30
C LEU A 130 -3.65 -4.27 -17.96
N VAL A 131 -2.85 -4.22 -19.02
CA VAL A 131 -2.34 -5.43 -19.68
C VAL A 131 -1.41 -6.22 -18.77
N CYS A 132 -0.61 -5.54 -17.93
CA CYS A 132 0.22 -6.21 -16.92
C CYS A 132 -0.64 -6.93 -15.88
N ILE A 133 -1.68 -6.28 -15.36
CA ILE A 133 -2.59 -6.88 -14.38
C ILE A 133 -3.27 -8.12 -14.98
N LEU A 134 -3.77 -8.03 -16.21
CA LEU A 134 -4.35 -9.16 -16.94
C LEU A 134 -3.33 -10.30 -17.08
N HIS A 135 -2.13 -9.98 -17.53
CA HIS A 135 -1.09 -10.97 -17.80
C HIS A 135 -0.67 -11.70 -16.52
N PHE A 136 -0.24 -10.96 -15.50
CA PHE A 136 0.32 -11.56 -14.29
C PHE A 136 -0.74 -12.22 -13.41
N SER A 137 -1.99 -11.77 -13.45
CA SER A 137 -3.09 -12.44 -12.73
C SER A 137 -3.33 -13.88 -13.22
N ARG A 138 -3.09 -14.18 -14.51
CA ARG A 138 -3.15 -15.56 -15.06
C ARG A 138 -2.12 -16.48 -14.40
N TYR A 139 -1.01 -15.92 -13.96
CA TYR A 139 0.07 -16.63 -13.27
C TYR A 139 -0.09 -16.62 -11.74
N GLY A 140 -1.20 -16.11 -11.23
CA GLY A 140 -1.52 -16.08 -9.80
C GLY A 140 -0.91 -14.90 -9.04
N TYR A 141 -0.31 -13.93 -9.73
CA TYR A 141 0.09 -12.68 -9.12
C TYR A 141 -1.13 -11.83 -8.77
N ILE A 142 -0.98 -11.04 -7.71
CA ILE A 142 -2.01 -10.12 -7.23
C ILE A 142 -1.41 -8.71 -7.14
N VAL A 143 -2.16 -7.69 -7.53
CA VAL A 143 -1.78 -6.30 -7.29
C VAL A 143 -2.10 -5.94 -5.86
N LYS A 144 -1.21 -5.18 -5.22
CA LYS A 144 -1.34 -4.76 -3.83
C LYS A 144 -1.02 -3.29 -3.64
N ARG A 145 -1.55 -2.74 -2.55
CA ARG A 145 -1.19 -1.41 -2.06
C ARG A 145 -0.07 -1.49 -1.01
N CYS A 146 1.03 -0.75 -1.22
CA CYS A 146 2.14 -0.72 -0.27
C CYS A 146 1.70 -0.16 1.08
N LYS A 147 2.01 -0.86 2.19
CA LYS A 147 1.65 -0.40 3.54
C LYS A 147 2.34 0.91 3.93
N ASN A 148 3.55 1.16 3.40
CA ASN A 148 4.33 2.38 3.64
C ASN A 148 3.87 3.53 2.70
N CYS A 149 4.27 3.50 1.43
CA CYS A 149 4.03 4.62 0.49
C CYS A 149 2.65 4.66 -0.18
N LYS A 150 1.76 3.69 0.09
CA LYS A 150 0.39 3.60 -0.48
C LYS A 150 0.29 3.47 -2.01
N LYS A 151 1.40 3.33 -2.73
CA LYS A 151 1.43 3.07 -4.17
C LYS A 151 1.13 1.59 -4.48
N TRP A 152 0.55 1.35 -5.66
CA TRP A 152 0.26 0.01 -6.18
C TRP A 152 1.52 -0.71 -6.64
N PHE A 153 1.57 -2.03 -6.53
CA PHE A 153 2.69 -2.87 -6.96
C PHE A 153 2.26 -4.34 -7.15
N ILE A 154 3.00 -5.10 -7.96
CA ILE A 154 2.83 -6.56 -8.12
C ILE A 154 3.94 -7.28 -7.36
N PRO A 155 3.70 -7.98 -6.23
CA PRO A 155 4.74 -8.65 -5.45
C PRO A 155 5.61 -9.62 -6.25
N ARG A 156 6.93 -9.64 -5.99
CA ARG A 156 7.89 -10.53 -6.66
C ARG A 156 7.83 -11.99 -6.17
N THR A 157 7.71 -12.21 -4.87
CA THR A 157 7.98 -13.52 -4.24
C THR A 157 6.77 -14.18 -3.60
N THR A 158 5.97 -13.47 -2.81
CA THR A 158 4.83 -14.08 -2.11
C THR A 158 3.58 -13.19 -2.13
N LYS A 159 2.42 -13.86 -2.07
CA LYS A 159 1.13 -13.22 -1.80
C LYS A 159 1.09 -12.50 -0.46
N ASP A 160 2.04 -12.70 0.45
CA ASP A 160 2.09 -12.02 1.76
C ASP A 160 2.93 -10.73 1.77
N THR A 161 3.57 -10.39 0.65
CA THR A 161 4.37 -9.16 0.55
C THR A 161 3.49 -7.94 0.84
N LYS A 162 3.93 -7.09 1.79
CA LYS A 162 3.18 -5.90 2.26
C LYS A 162 3.77 -4.57 1.78
N PHE A 163 4.97 -4.60 1.21
CA PHE A 163 5.74 -3.40 0.85
C PHE A 163 6.28 -3.54 -0.57
N CYS A 164 6.29 -2.45 -1.32
CA CYS A 164 6.92 -2.42 -2.63
C CYS A 164 8.45 -2.29 -2.52
N TYR A 165 9.15 -2.60 -3.61
CA TYR A 165 10.61 -2.49 -3.72
C TYR A 165 11.11 -1.11 -4.18
N ARG A 166 10.21 -0.14 -4.36
CA ARG A 166 10.59 1.26 -4.60
C ARG A 166 11.45 1.79 -3.45
N ASN A 167 12.35 2.71 -3.77
CA ASN A 167 12.97 3.55 -2.75
C ASN A 167 11.91 4.44 -2.08
N ASP A 168 12.12 4.74 -0.81
CA ASP A 168 11.27 5.64 -0.05
C ASP A 168 11.47 7.10 -0.53
N GLU A 169 10.41 7.91 -0.47
CA GLU A 169 10.46 9.30 -0.94
C GLU A 169 11.26 10.20 0.02
N VAL A 170 11.26 9.87 1.32
CA VAL A 170 11.98 10.62 2.35
C VAL A 170 13.36 10.01 2.58
N TYR A 171 13.43 8.68 2.70
CA TYR A 171 14.68 7.95 2.88
C TYR A 171 15.12 7.32 1.55
N THR A 172 15.56 8.16 0.61
CA THR A 172 15.81 7.79 -0.80
C THR A 172 16.85 6.69 -1.02
N THR A 173 17.74 6.47 -0.05
CA THR A 173 18.73 5.38 -0.05
C THR A 173 18.20 4.05 0.47
N MET A 174 16.97 4.04 1.00
CA MET A 174 16.34 2.87 1.60
C MET A 174 15.14 2.42 0.77
N GLN A 175 14.97 1.11 0.66
CA GLN A 175 13.74 0.55 0.12
C GLN A 175 12.57 0.80 1.07
N CYS A 176 11.36 0.87 0.52
CA CYS A 176 10.13 1.19 1.25
C CYS A 176 9.91 0.32 2.52
N ASN A 177 10.32 -0.95 2.48
CA ASN A 177 10.25 -1.86 3.63
C ASN A 177 11.28 -1.51 4.73
N GLN A 178 12.50 -1.11 4.35
CA GLN A 178 13.58 -0.71 5.25
C GLN A 178 13.26 0.62 5.91
N ALA A 179 12.81 1.60 5.12
CA ALA A 179 12.37 2.91 5.62
C ALA A 179 11.25 2.76 6.64
N TYR A 180 10.23 1.93 6.37
CA TYR A 180 9.17 1.66 7.34
C TYR A 180 9.70 1.07 8.65
N LYS A 181 10.59 0.07 8.60
CA LYS A 181 11.21 -0.51 9.80
C LYS A 181 12.03 0.53 10.57
N TYR A 182 12.77 1.38 9.86
CA TYR A 182 13.54 2.47 10.46
C TYR A 182 12.65 3.48 11.18
N ILE A 183 11.57 3.93 10.54
CA ILE A 183 10.59 4.85 11.15
C ILE A 183 10.00 4.25 12.42
N GLN A 184 9.57 2.99 12.36
CA GLN A 184 9.03 2.28 13.54
C GLN A 184 10.06 2.16 14.67
N HIS A 185 11.31 1.87 14.34
CA HIS A 185 12.39 1.82 15.31
C HIS A 185 12.67 3.19 15.94
N GLN A 186 12.72 4.25 15.14
CA GLN A 186 12.88 5.62 15.62
C GLN A 186 11.72 6.05 16.51
N GLN A 187 10.48 5.68 16.17
CA GLN A 187 9.31 5.92 17.03
C GLN A 187 9.48 5.21 18.37
N LYS A 188 9.82 3.91 18.36
CA LYS A 188 10.06 3.14 19.59
C LYS A 188 11.15 3.73 20.47
N ILE A 189 12.33 4.04 19.92
CA ILE A 189 13.42 4.68 20.67
C ILE A 189 12.92 5.98 21.31
N LYS A 190 12.27 6.83 20.50
CA LYS A 190 11.80 8.12 20.99
C LYS A 190 10.70 7.95 22.04
N ASP A 191 9.87 6.92 21.98
CA ASP A 191 8.80 6.65 22.95
C ASP A 191 9.39 6.09 24.26
N ASP A 192 10.42 5.24 24.15
CA ASP A 192 11.23 4.80 25.29
C ASP A 192 11.94 5.97 25.98
N GLU A 193 12.42 6.97 25.24
CA GLU A 193 13.02 8.18 25.81
C GLU A 193 12.02 9.02 26.62
N ILE A 194 10.81 9.26 26.08
CA ILE A 194 9.74 9.93 26.85
C ILE A 194 9.43 9.10 28.12
N PHE A 195 9.27 7.79 27.96
CA PHE A 195 8.92 6.91 29.07
C PHE A 195 9.98 6.91 30.17
N LYS A 196 11.26 6.84 29.80
CA LYS A 196 12.39 6.96 30.74
C LYS A 196 12.39 8.31 31.45
N LEU A 197 12.21 9.40 30.71
CA LEU A 197 12.18 10.75 31.29
C LEU A 197 11.01 10.93 32.26
N HIS A 198 9.81 10.49 31.87
CA HIS A 198 8.62 10.49 32.73
C HIS A 198 8.86 9.72 34.03
N LYS A 199 9.37 8.48 33.94
CA LYS A 199 9.69 7.65 35.10
C LYS A 199 10.72 8.30 36.00
N GLN A 200 11.74 8.95 35.43
CA GLN A 200 12.77 9.67 36.18
C GLN A 200 12.15 10.83 36.98
N VAL A 201 11.38 11.69 36.32
CA VAL A 201 10.70 12.85 36.95
C VAL A 201 9.76 12.39 38.07
N TYR A 202 8.91 11.40 37.76
CA TYR A 202 7.96 10.83 38.73
C TYR A 202 8.67 10.31 39.98
N ASN A 203 9.73 9.51 39.80
CA ASN A 203 10.50 8.95 40.91
C ASN A 203 11.21 10.03 41.72
N THR A 204 11.77 11.06 41.07
CA THR A 204 12.40 12.19 41.75
C THR A 204 11.41 12.92 42.65
N LEU A 205 10.24 13.29 42.13
CA LEU A 205 9.21 13.98 42.90
C LEU A 205 8.66 13.10 44.03
N ARG A 206 8.37 11.82 43.75
CA ARG A 206 7.92 10.86 44.76
C ARG A 206 8.94 10.68 45.88
N ASN A 207 10.22 10.54 45.53
CA ASN A 207 11.28 10.35 46.52
C ASN A 207 11.52 11.62 47.34
N LYS A 208 11.41 12.81 46.74
CA LYS A 208 11.43 14.08 47.48
C LYS A 208 10.30 14.10 48.52
N ALA A 209 9.06 13.79 48.12
CA ALA A 209 7.93 13.72 49.04
C ALA A 209 8.12 12.70 50.19
N LEU A 210 8.64 11.51 49.90
CA LEU A 210 8.78 10.44 50.91
C LEU A 210 9.99 10.58 51.83
N ARG A 211 11.11 11.16 51.34
CA ARG A 211 12.40 11.14 52.06
C ARG A 211 12.74 12.46 52.74
N THR A 212 11.92 13.50 52.56
CA THR A 212 12.14 14.79 53.21
C THR A 212 11.75 14.68 54.68
N LYS A 213 12.72 14.90 55.57
CA LYS A 213 12.54 14.77 57.04
C LYS A 213 11.90 16.00 57.69
N ASP A 214 12.02 17.15 57.04
CA ASP A 214 11.46 18.42 57.47
C ASP A 214 9.98 18.48 57.09
N ASP A 215 9.10 18.73 58.06
CA ASP A 215 7.65 18.62 57.89
C ASP A 215 7.06 19.65 56.93
N GLU A 216 7.56 20.88 56.94
CA GLU A 216 7.08 21.93 56.02
C GLU A 216 7.56 21.66 54.59
N LYS A 217 8.83 21.28 54.43
CA LYS A 217 9.38 20.92 53.12
C LYS A 217 8.77 19.64 52.56
N ARG A 218 8.38 18.70 53.42
CA ARG A 218 7.66 17.48 53.02
C ARG A 218 6.28 17.81 52.46
N LYS A 219 5.51 18.67 53.13
CA LYS A 219 4.20 19.13 52.64
C LYS A 219 4.31 19.84 51.28
N ASP A 220 5.32 20.69 51.09
CA ASP A 220 5.59 21.33 49.80
C ASP A 220 5.94 20.30 48.70
N ALA A 221 6.78 19.31 49.02
CA ALA A 221 7.15 18.25 48.09
C ALA A 221 5.95 17.35 47.70
N GLU A 222 5.07 17.04 48.65
CA GLU A 222 3.82 16.31 48.40
C GLU A 222 2.86 17.10 47.49
N LEU A 223 2.73 18.41 47.73
CA LEU A 223 1.90 19.29 46.91
C LEU A 223 2.39 19.32 45.46
N LYS A 224 3.71 19.47 45.26
CA LYS A 224 4.36 19.43 43.94
C LYS A 224 4.15 18.09 43.23
N PHE A 225 4.28 16.99 43.96
CA PHE A 225 4.06 15.65 43.40
C PHE A 225 2.61 15.40 42.99
N ASN A 226 1.64 15.82 43.80
CA ASN A 226 0.22 15.69 43.49
C ASN A 226 -0.17 16.59 42.31
N LYS A 227 0.34 17.83 42.27
CA LYS A 227 0.16 18.74 41.13
C LYS A 227 0.70 18.12 39.84
N PHE A 228 1.91 17.53 39.88
CA PHE A 228 2.48 16.82 38.75
C PHE A 228 1.58 15.70 38.24
N LYS A 229 0.99 14.86 39.10
CA LYS A 229 0.08 13.78 38.67
C LYS A 229 -1.14 14.29 37.90
N ILE A 230 -1.76 15.35 38.41
CA ILE A 230 -2.95 15.97 37.80
C ILE A 230 -2.58 16.59 36.45
N GLU A 231 -1.49 17.37 36.40
CA GLU A 231 -1.03 18.00 35.17
C GLU A 231 -0.52 16.99 34.14
N ASN A 232 0.15 15.93 34.57
CA ASN A 232 0.62 14.85 33.70
C ASN A 232 -0.55 14.19 32.97
N THR A 233 -1.64 13.90 33.68
CA THR A 233 -2.84 13.31 33.08
C THR A 233 -3.38 14.21 31.97
N LYS A 234 -3.54 15.51 32.25
CA LYS A 234 -3.99 16.50 31.25
C LYS A 234 -3.03 16.61 30.06
N LYS A 235 -1.71 16.59 30.30
CA LYS A 235 -0.71 16.68 29.24
C LYS A 235 -0.67 15.42 28.38
N VAL A 236 -0.84 14.24 28.96
CA VAL A 236 -0.97 12.97 28.21
C VAL A 236 -2.22 12.99 27.32
N ASP A 237 -3.35 13.46 27.84
CA ASP A 237 -4.58 13.58 27.04
C ASP A 237 -4.40 14.55 25.87
N LEU A 238 -3.77 15.70 26.11
CA LEU A 238 -3.45 16.66 25.05
C LEU A 238 -2.46 16.09 24.02
N PHE A 239 -1.48 15.29 24.45
CA PHE A 239 -0.54 14.63 23.57
C PHE A 239 -1.21 13.57 22.70
N ASN A 240 -2.07 12.73 23.29
CA ASN A 240 -2.85 11.71 22.58
C ASN A 240 -3.84 12.33 21.57
N GLN A 241 -4.36 13.51 21.86
CA GLN A 241 -5.22 14.28 20.95
C GLN A 241 -4.42 15.07 19.89
N ASN A 242 -3.09 14.90 19.80
CA ASN A 242 -2.19 15.66 18.92
C ASN A 242 -2.26 17.19 19.11
N LYS A 243 -2.71 17.68 20.28
CA LYS A 243 -2.84 19.11 20.58
C LYS A 243 -1.54 19.75 21.09
N ILE A 244 -0.61 18.93 21.59
CA ILE A 244 0.76 19.34 21.94
C ILE A 244 1.75 18.43 21.22
N THR A 245 2.88 18.99 20.80
CA THR A 245 3.91 18.17 20.18
C THR A 245 4.67 17.35 21.23
N LYS A 246 5.34 16.31 20.77
CA LYS A 246 6.27 15.52 21.59
C LYS A 246 7.34 16.36 22.27
N ASN A 247 7.90 17.34 21.56
CA ASN A 247 8.92 18.24 22.10
C ASN A 247 8.37 19.14 23.21
N ASP A 248 7.12 19.58 23.08
CA ASP A 248 6.46 20.38 24.13
C ASP A 248 6.22 19.56 25.38
N TYR A 249 5.87 18.28 25.22
CA TYR A 249 5.71 17.37 26.34
C TYR A 249 7.05 17.08 27.04
N ILE A 250 8.13 16.86 26.29
CA ILE A 250 9.49 16.69 26.83
C ILE A 250 9.97 17.96 27.56
N LYS A 251 9.74 19.15 27.00
CA LYS A 251 10.07 20.43 27.64
C LYS A 251 9.33 20.58 28.97
N TRP A 252 8.05 20.26 29.00
CA TRP A 252 7.26 20.27 30.22
C TRP A 252 7.79 19.25 31.24
N LEU A 253 8.06 18.00 30.86
CA LEU A 253 8.63 17.00 31.78
C LEU A 253 9.96 17.46 32.40
N ASN A 254 10.83 18.09 31.61
CA ASN A 254 12.10 18.62 32.11
C ASN A 254 11.93 19.81 33.06
N SER A 255 10.87 20.61 32.93
CA SER A 255 10.60 21.72 33.86
C SER A 255 10.09 21.26 35.23
N GLN A 256 9.78 19.98 35.40
CA GLN A 256 9.31 19.38 36.65
C GLN A 256 10.44 18.74 37.49
N LYS A 257 11.67 18.69 36.99
CA LYS A 257 12.83 18.14 37.71
C LYS A 257 13.23 19.01 38.90
#